data_AF-A0A7Y5VPN7-F1
#
_entry.id   AF-A0A7Y5VPN7-F1
#
_cell.length_a   1.000
_cell.length_b   1.000
_cell.length_c   1.000
_cell.angle_alpha   90.00
_cell.angle_beta   90.00
_cell.angle_gamma   90.00
#
_symmetry.space_group_name_H-M   'P 1'
#
loop_
_entity.id
_entity.type
_entity.pdbx_description
1 polymer ?
#
loop_
_entity_poly.entity_id
_entity_poly.type
_entity_poly.pdbx_seq_one_letter_code
_entity_poly.pdbx_strand_id
1 'polypeptide(L)'
;MAGHYPIISGVVREDSRWPFGPDFFRRRFAEYIRQYCKLNEDSTQVVEVVLASGAALDICHIEEIADEYLLLAVYLDTRTCEDIYRTYIRYDAIFQINVIDKPVSSRPVGFNAGYKTVAVSETPAAKKTPAKSKSK
;
A
#
# COMPACT_ATOMS: atom_id res chain seq x y z
N MET A 1 19.80 7.66 14.15
CA MET A 1 18.63 7.11 14.86
C MET A 1 17.61 6.75 13.79
N ALA A 2 17.23 5.48 13.68
CA ALA A 2 16.12 5.09 12.81
C ALA A 2 14.82 5.56 13.47
N GLY A 3 14.06 6.42 12.81
CA GLY A 3 12.74 6.83 13.28
C GLY A 3 11.80 5.65 13.20
N HIS A 4 11.62 4.91 14.30
CA HIS A 4 10.52 3.97 14.43
C HIS A 4 9.27 4.76 14.79
N TYR A 5 8.49 5.13 13.78
CA TYR A 5 7.15 5.65 14.00
C TYR A 5 6.17 4.50 13.80
N PRO A 6 5.74 3.80 14.86
CA PRO A 6 4.54 2.97 14.74
C PRO A 6 3.44 3.92 14.29
N ILE A 7 2.75 3.61 13.19
CA ILE A 7 1.48 4.27 12.89
C ILE A 7 0.58 3.96 14.08
N ILE A 8 0.47 4.94 14.98
CA ILE A 8 -0.14 4.82 16.30
C ILE A 8 -1.55 4.29 16.08
N SER A 9 -1.82 3.11 16.66
CA SER A 9 -3.11 2.41 16.68
C SER A 9 -4.27 3.21 17.31
N GLY A 10 -4.09 4.52 17.55
CA GLY A 10 -5.01 5.41 18.25
C GLY A 10 -5.78 6.39 17.35
N VAL A 11 -5.49 6.52 16.06
CA VAL A 11 -6.26 7.41 15.15
C VAL A 11 -7.25 6.63 14.29
N VAL A 12 -7.20 5.30 14.27
CA VAL A 12 -8.12 4.47 13.45
C VAL A 12 -9.40 4.17 14.20
N ARG A 13 -10.29 5.16 14.27
CA ARG A 13 -11.72 4.92 14.46
C ARG A 13 -12.47 5.83 13.50
N GLU A 14 -12.96 5.23 12.42
CA GLU A 14 -14.26 5.47 11.77
C GLU A 14 -14.32 4.80 10.38
N ASP A 15 -13.87 3.54 10.27
CA ASP A 15 -14.64 2.52 9.54
C ASP A 15 -14.19 1.12 9.99
N SER A 16 -15.11 0.33 10.53
CA SER A 16 -14.84 -0.64 11.62
C SER A 16 -14.44 -2.06 11.21
N ARG A 17 -13.82 -2.25 10.02
CA ARG A 17 -13.43 -3.61 9.56
C ARG A 17 -11.94 -3.90 9.60
N TRP A 18 -11.08 -2.95 9.23
CA TRP A 18 -9.63 -3.14 9.20
C TRP A 18 -8.86 -1.86 9.59
N PRO A 19 -7.90 -1.93 10.53
CA PRO A 19 -7.09 -0.77 10.91
C PRO A 19 -6.24 -0.21 9.75
N PHE A 20 -5.78 -1.09 8.86
CA PHE A 20 -5.09 -0.75 7.62
C PHE A 20 -5.98 -1.05 6.41
N GLY A 21 -7.22 -0.55 6.39
CA GLY A 21 -8.16 -0.76 5.29
C GLY A 21 -7.99 0.19 4.08
N PRO A 22 -8.86 0.10 3.06
CA PRO A 22 -8.78 0.92 1.85
C PRO A 22 -8.71 2.43 2.17
N ASP A 23 -9.54 2.91 3.10
CA ASP A 23 -9.60 4.31 3.48
C ASP A 23 -8.34 4.82 4.17
N PHE A 24 -7.68 3.95 4.95
CA PHE A 24 -6.37 4.24 5.51
C PHE A 24 -5.37 4.53 4.38
N PHE A 25 -5.29 3.67 3.36
CA PHE A 25 -4.35 3.85 2.25
C PHE A 25 -4.70 5.04 1.35
N ARG A 26 -5.99 5.23 1.04
CA ARG A 26 -6.47 6.30 0.14
C ARG A 26 -6.29 7.69 0.74
N ARG A 27 -6.55 7.86 2.04
CA ARG A 27 -6.58 9.18 2.69
C ARG A 27 -5.33 9.43 3.52
N ARG A 28 -5.07 8.56 4.50
CA ARG A 28 -4.07 8.84 5.54
C ARG A 28 -2.66 8.48 5.13
N PHE A 29 -2.45 7.31 4.54
CA PHE A 29 -1.12 6.86 4.13
C PHE A 29 -0.55 7.78 3.05
N ALA A 30 -1.34 8.13 2.04
CA ALA A 30 -0.94 9.06 0.99
C ALA A 30 -0.54 10.44 1.53
N GLU A 31 -1.31 10.98 2.47
CA GLU A 31 -0.98 12.26 3.13
C GLU A 31 0.29 12.15 3.99
N TYR A 32 0.39 11.10 4.81
CA TYR A 32 1.53 10.85 5.68
C TYR A 32 2.83 10.73 4.89
N ILE A 33 2.85 9.88 3.85
CA ILE A 33 4.04 9.69 3.01
C ILE A 33 4.43 10.98 2.28
N ARG A 34 3.47 11.78 1.79
CA ARG A 34 3.78 13.07 1.15
C ARG A 34 4.41 14.08 2.10
N GLN A 35 4.05 14.04 3.38
CA GLN A 35 4.64 14.89 4.40
C GLN A 35 6.01 14.36 4.83
N TYR A 36 6.14 13.04 5.00
CA TYR A 36 7.34 12.40 5.53
C TYR A 36 8.48 12.28 4.51
N CYS A 37 8.18 11.85 3.27
CA CYS A 37 9.20 11.69 2.22
C CYS A 37 9.82 13.01 1.73
N LYS A 38 9.31 14.17 2.15
CA LYS A 38 9.87 15.48 1.80
C LYS A 38 10.95 15.98 2.76
N LEU A 39 11.30 15.21 3.80
CA LEU A 39 12.06 15.74 4.93
C LEU A 39 13.58 15.61 4.84
N ASN A 40 14.15 14.76 3.98
CA ASN A 40 15.62 14.61 3.90
C ASN A 40 16.10 14.07 2.54
N GLU A 41 16.91 14.86 1.83
CA GLU A 41 17.55 14.48 0.56
C GLU A 41 18.63 13.39 0.74
N ASP A 42 19.24 13.30 1.92
CA ASP A 42 20.30 12.31 2.23
C ASP A 42 19.75 10.96 2.70
N SER A 43 18.42 10.79 2.68
CA SER A 43 17.76 9.57 3.15
C SER A 43 16.76 9.05 2.14
N THR A 44 16.68 7.72 2.06
CA THR A 44 15.73 6.98 1.26
C THR A 44 14.68 6.36 2.18
N GLN A 45 13.41 6.67 1.93
CA GLN A 45 12.30 6.12 2.70
C GLN A 45 11.98 4.71 2.23
N VAL A 46 12.00 3.78 3.17
CA VAL A 46 11.61 2.38 2.98
C VAL A 46 10.28 2.16 3.70
N VAL A 47 9.31 1.61 2.96
CA VAL A 47 8.02 1.23 3.54
C VAL A 47 8.00 -0.28 3.67
N GLU A 48 7.80 -0.78 4.88
CA GLU A 48 7.64 -2.21 5.13
C GLU A 48 6.22 -2.52 5.58
N VAL A 49 5.61 -3.53 4.96
CA VAL A 49 4.34 -4.10 5.41
C VAL A 49 4.64 -5.40 6.14
N VAL A 50 4.40 -5.41 7.44
CA VAL A 50 4.51 -6.60 8.28
C VAL A 50 3.17 -7.32 8.26
N LEU A 51 3.21 -8.59 7.85
CA LEU A 51 2.05 -9.47 7.80
C LEU A 51 1.81 -10.15 9.14
N ALA A 52 0.58 -10.60 9.38
CA ALA A 52 0.21 -11.38 10.58
C ALA A 52 1.02 -12.69 10.72
N SER A 53 1.61 -13.19 9.63
CA SER A 53 2.55 -14.33 9.65
C SER A 53 3.92 -13.97 10.23
N GLY A 54 4.21 -12.69 10.44
CA GLY A 54 5.53 -12.17 10.80
C GLY A 54 6.44 -11.86 9.60
N ALA A 55 6.03 -12.19 8.38
CA ALA A 55 6.77 -11.81 7.18
C ALA A 55 6.73 -10.28 6.96
N ALA A 56 7.84 -9.69 6.54
CA ALA A 56 7.92 -8.28 6.18
C ALA A 56 8.14 -8.12 4.68
N LEU A 57 7.33 -7.29 4.04
CA LEU A 57 7.42 -6.96 2.62
C LEU A 57 7.97 -5.55 2.45
N ASP A 58 9.10 -5.41 1.75
CA ASP A 58 9.70 -4.13 1.37
C ASP A 58 8.98 -3.59 0.13
N ILE A 59 8.18 -2.54 0.30
CA ILE A 59 7.28 -2.05 -0.74
C ILE A 59 8.00 -1.04 -1.64
N CYS A 60 7.93 -1.30 -2.95
CA CYS A 60 8.36 -0.36 -3.98
C CYS A 60 7.29 0.71 -4.22
N HIS A 61 6.06 0.29 -4.55
CA HIS A 61 4.91 1.17 -4.71
C HIS A 61 3.61 0.39 -4.58
N ILE A 62 2.51 1.12 -4.36
CA ILE A 62 1.15 0.56 -4.35
C ILE A 62 0.59 0.68 -5.77
N GLU A 63 0.33 -0.44 -6.43
CA GLU A 63 -0.24 -0.46 -7.79
C GLU A 63 -1.76 -0.28 -7.74
N GLU A 64 -2.43 -0.95 -6.80
CA GLU A 64 -3.89 -0.94 -6.70
C GLU A 64 -4.39 -0.90 -5.25
N ILE A 65 -5.44 -0.12 -5.00
CA ILE A 65 -6.22 -0.11 -3.76
C ILE A 65 -7.67 -0.49 -4.07
N ALA A 66 -7.96 -1.78 -3.96
CA ALA A 66 -9.30 -2.35 -4.11
C ALA A 66 -10.06 -2.36 -2.77
N ASP A 67 -11.34 -2.72 -2.77
CA ASP A 67 -12.14 -2.68 -1.55
C ASP A 67 -11.79 -3.81 -0.55
N GLU A 68 -11.25 -4.94 -1.02
CA GLU A 68 -10.87 -6.08 -0.16
C GLU A 68 -9.36 -6.40 -0.14
N TYR A 69 -8.56 -5.80 -1.03
CA TYR A 69 -7.14 -6.09 -1.14
C TYR A 69 -6.31 -4.90 -1.66
N LEU A 70 -4.99 -5.03 -1.53
CA LEU A 70 -3.97 -4.23 -2.18
C LEU A 70 -3.22 -5.05 -3.21
N LEU A 71 -2.89 -4.45 -4.35
CA LEU A 71 -1.83 -4.95 -5.22
C LEU A 71 -0.57 -4.15 -4.95
N LEU A 72 0.47 -4.83 -4.49
CA LEU A 72 1.75 -4.25 -4.12
C LEU A 72 2.85 -4.73 -5.05
N ALA A 73 3.71 -3.80 -5.48
CA ALA A 73 5.02 -4.13 -6.01
C ALA A 73 6.03 -4.10 -4.86
N VAL A 74 6.75 -5.20 -4.66
CA VAL A 74 7.68 -5.39 -3.54
C VAL A 74 9.07 -5.74 -4.05
N TYR A 75 10.10 -5.28 -3.36
CA TYR A 75 11.48 -5.68 -3.63
C TYR A 75 11.72 -7.07 -3.06
N LEU A 76 12.16 -8.00 -3.90
CA LEU A 76 12.53 -9.35 -3.48
C LEU A 76 13.91 -9.37 -2.81
N ASP A 77 14.87 -8.64 -3.40
CA ASP A 77 16.18 -8.41 -2.82
C ASP A 77 16.28 -6.98 -2.24
N THR A 78 16.36 -6.91 -0.91
CA THR A 78 16.46 -5.65 -0.17
C THR A 78 17.85 -5.01 -0.21
N ARG A 79 18.83 -5.63 -0.87
CA ARG A 79 20.17 -5.08 -1.08
C ARG A 79 20.32 -4.48 -2.46
N THR A 80 19.89 -5.20 -3.51
CA THR A 80 20.05 -4.75 -4.90
C THR A 80 18.89 -3.89 -5.38
N CYS A 81 17.68 -4.09 -4.85
CA CYS A 81 16.44 -3.47 -5.34
C CYS A 81 16.10 -3.79 -6.80
N GLU A 82 16.78 -4.76 -7.44
CA GLU A 82 16.63 -5.00 -8.88
C GLU A 82 15.41 -5.86 -9.21
N ASP A 83 15.09 -6.80 -8.31
CA ASP A 83 13.99 -7.75 -8.50
C ASP A 83 12.71 -7.25 -7.83
N ILE A 84 11.69 -6.98 -8.64
CA ILE A 84 10.36 -6.58 -8.20
C ILE A 84 9.37 -7.73 -8.39
N TYR A 85 8.66 -8.06 -7.33
CA TYR A 85 7.58 -9.04 -7.32
C TYR A 85 6.24 -8.34 -7.08
N ARG A 86 5.17 -8.80 -7.74
CA ARG A 86 3.80 -8.30 -7.52
C ARG A 86 3.02 -9.26 -6.66
N THR A 87 2.35 -8.74 -5.63
CA THR A 87 1.57 -9.58 -4.72
C THR A 87 0.28 -8.91 -4.30
N TYR A 88 -0.78 -9.74 -4.19
CA TYR A 88 -2.05 -9.34 -3.62
C TYR A 88 -2.01 -9.58 -2.11
N ILE A 89 -2.38 -8.56 -1.33
CA ILE A 89 -2.45 -8.64 0.13
C ILE A 89 -3.84 -8.21 0.57
N ARG A 90 -4.50 -9.06 1.36
CA ARG A 90 -5.73 -8.67 2.03
C ARG A 90 -5.45 -7.77 3.23
N TYR A 91 -6.35 -6.84 3.51
CA TYR A 91 -6.18 -5.88 4.61
C TYR A 91 -6.09 -6.52 5.99
N ASP A 92 -6.77 -7.65 6.22
CA ASP A 92 -6.69 -8.39 7.47
C ASP A 92 -5.37 -9.14 7.67
N ALA A 93 -4.59 -9.34 6.61
CA ALA A 93 -3.26 -9.92 6.70
C ALA A 93 -2.21 -8.90 7.17
N ILE A 94 -2.52 -7.59 7.16
CA ILE A 94 -1.57 -6.54 7.55
C ILE A 94 -1.59 -6.39 9.07
N PHE A 95 -0.46 -6.69 9.70
CA PHE A 95 -0.25 -6.52 11.13
C PHE A 95 0.26 -5.11 11.46
N GLN A 96 1.21 -4.61 10.66
CA GLN A 96 1.86 -3.33 10.91
C GLN A 96 2.46 -2.75 9.62
N ILE A 97 2.58 -1.42 9.57
CA ILE A 97 3.29 -0.71 8.51
C ILE A 97 4.39 0.13 9.14
N ASN A 98 5.62 -0.04 8.67
CA ASN A 98 6.77 0.75 9.07
C ASN A 98 7.16 1.71 7.95
N VAL A 99 7.56 2.92 8.31
CA VAL A 99 8.24 3.86 7.42
C VAL A 99 9.60 4.15 8.03
N ILE A 100 10.65 3.79 7.32
CA ILE A 100 12.02 3.74 7.83
C ILE A 100 12.90 4.63 6.95
N ASP A 101 13.63 5.54 7.55
CA ASP A 101 14.68 6.28 6.85
C ASP A 101 15.98 5.46 6.83
N LYS A 102 16.46 5.16 5.63
CA LYS A 102 17.78 4.57 5.41
C LYS A 102 18.71 5.60 4.74
N PRO A 103 20.00 5.64 5.10
CA PRO A 103 20.97 6.44 4.36
C PRO A 103 20.99 6.02 2.88
N VAL A 104 21.03 6.98 1.96
CA VAL A 104 21.08 6.71 0.50
C VAL A 104 22.23 5.77 0.13
N SER A 105 23.37 5.87 0.83
CA SER A 105 24.53 4.99 0.63
C SER A 105 24.26 3.51 0.95
N SER A 106 23.29 3.23 1.82
CA SER A 106 22.89 1.88 2.22
C SER A 106 21.70 1.34 1.43
N ARG A 107 20.88 2.23 0.88
CA ARG A 107 19.65 1.92 0.16
C ARG A 107 19.37 3.06 -0.81
N PRO A 108 19.81 2.97 -2.09
CA PRO A 108 19.68 4.08 -3.02
C PRO A 108 18.26 4.25 -3.58
N VAL A 109 17.43 3.19 -3.50
CA VAL A 109 16.06 3.19 -4.02
C VAL A 109 15.10 2.77 -2.91
N GLY A 110 13.99 3.49 -2.79
CA GLY A 110 12.99 3.30 -1.74
C GLY A 110 11.56 3.26 -2.28
N PHE A 111 10.61 3.59 -1.42
CA PHE A 111 9.20 3.67 -1.76
C PHE A 111 8.92 4.88 -2.67
N ASN A 112 8.26 4.65 -3.80
CA ASN A 112 7.88 5.71 -4.74
C ASN A 112 6.42 6.14 -4.53
N ALA A 113 6.25 7.21 -3.75
CA ALA A 113 4.94 7.83 -3.51
C ALA A 113 4.34 8.57 -4.71
N GLY A 114 5.17 8.87 -5.73
CA GLY A 114 4.74 9.53 -6.96
C GLY A 114 4.18 8.57 -8.01
N TYR A 115 4.28 7.26 -7.79
CA TYR A 115 3.72 6.26 -8.68
C TYR A 115 2.19 6.36 -8.73
N LYS A 116 1.61 6.21 -9.93
CA LYS A 116 0.16 6.33 -10.12
C LYS A 116 -0.54 5.06 -9.63
N THR A 117 -1.10 5.12 -8.42
CA THR A 117 -1.96 4.06 -7.88
C THR A 117 -3.35 4.10 -8.50
N VAL A 118 -3.90 2.93 -8.83
CA VAL A 118 -5.27 2.77 -9.31
C VAL A 118 -6.17 2.47 -8.10
N ALA A 119 -7.21 3.29 -7.90
CA ALA A 119 -8.26 2.99 -6.93
C ALA A 119 -9.42 2.32 -7.67
N VAL A 120 -9.75 1.09 -7.27
CA VAL A 120 -10.87 0.33 -7.83
C VAL A 120 -11.93 0.17 -6.76
N SER A 121 -13.08 0.78 -6.96
CA SER A 121 -14.30 0.47 -6.21
C SER A 121 -15.08 -0.60 -6.97
N GLU A 122 -15.54 -1.66 -6.30
CA GLU A 122 -16.41 -2.64 -6.95
C GLU A 122 -17.71 -1.96 -7.43
N THR A 123 -17.86 -1.68 -8.72
CA THR A 123 -18.94 -2.22 -9.60
C THR A 123 -18.79 -1.73 -11.05
N PRO A 124 -19.11 -2.60 -12.02
CA PRO A 124 -20.32 -2.33 -12.81
C PRO A 124 -21.34 -3.44 -12.59
N ALA A 125 -22.54 -3.05 -12.16
CA ALA A 125 -23.70 -3.92 -12.19
C ALA A 125 -23.80 -4.57 -13.58
N ALA A 126 -23.92 -5.90 -13.62
CA ALA A 126 -24.23 -6.63 -14.82
C ALA A 126 -25.45 -5.98 -15.50
N LYS A 127 -25.25 -5.35 -16.67
CA LYS A 127 -26.35 -4.91 -17.51
C LYS A 127 -27.17 -6.14 -17.89
N LYS A 128 -28.30 -6.36 -17.22
CA LYS A 128 -29.32 -7.30 -17.66
C LYS A 128 -29.68 -6.96 -19.11
N THR A 129 -29.31 -7.84 -20.02
CA THR A 129 -29.76 -7.80 -21.41
C THR A 129 -31.27 -8.01 -21.40
N PRO A 130 -32.10 -7.10 -21.95
CA PRO A 130 -33.51 -7.42 -22.16
C PRO A 130 -33.59 -8.48 -23.25
N ALA A 131 -34.16 -9.63 -22.89
CA ALA A 131 -34.46 -10.71 -23.81
C ALA A 131 -35.42 -10.21 -24.90
N LYS A 132 -35.06 -10.45 -26.16
CA LYS A 132 -35.93 -10.25 -27.34
C LYS A 132 -37.27 -10.94 -27.10
N SER A 133 -38.37 -10.19 -27.01
CA SER A 133 -39.69 -10.73 -27.32
C SER A 133 -39.89 -10.69 -28.82
N LYS A 134 -40.04 -11.88 -29.41
CA LYS A 134 -40.60 -12.05 -30.77
C LYS A 134 -42.08 -11.66 -30.70
N SER A 135 -42.52 -10.75 -31.54
CA SER A 135 -43.92 -10.69 -31.96
C SER A 135 -44.02 -11.20 -33.40
N LYS A 136 -44.98 -12.09 -33.57
CA LYS A 136 -45.39 -12.77 -34.79
C LYS A 136 -46.51 -11.98 -35.45
#